data_AF-A0A7S2BCN4-F1
#
_entry.id   AF-A0A7S2BCN4-F1
#
_cell.length_a   1.000
_cell.length_b   1.000
_cell.length_c   1.000
_cell.angle_alpha   90.00
_cell.angle_beta   90.00
_cell.angle_gamma   90.00
#
_symmetry.space_group_name_H-M   'P 1'
#
loop_
_entity.id
_entity.type
_entity.pdbx_description
1 polymer ?
#
loop_
_entity_poly.entity_id
_entity_poly.type
_entity_poly.pdbx_seq_one_letter_code
_entity_poly.pdbx_strand_id
1 'polypeptide(L)'
;VHFADRQREWKDYFQLAARLGLNNVRRVAELQPDKHILFTEGCQELGGIPLETVRDWWLYGERYAMNIIADVNNGTEGWIDWNLILNEHGGPNHVGNNCIAPIIYDTQKKEVIYTAPYFAITHFSRFIRPGARRVLCSTSRDALEVTSFANPDDSIVVVVLNQTSSEIEFQLKVAGEGTEPMQTAGVRSPPSSILTLVLE
;
A
#
# COMPACT_ATOMS: atom_id res chain seq x y z
N VAL A 1 -26.25 -11.70 3.13
CA VAL A 1 -25.03 -11.20 2.46
C VAL A 1 -23.88 -11.43 3.41
N HIS A 2 -22.99 -12.39 3.13
CA HIS A 2 -21.90 -12.74 4.02
C HIS A 2 -20.88 -11.60 4.09
N PHE A 3 -20.10 -11.53 5.18
CA PHE A 3 -19.06 -10.52 5.40
C PHE A 3 -18.06 -10.43 4.24
N ALA A 4 -17.69 -11.57 3.65
CA ALA A 4 -16.81 -11.65 2.48
C ALA A 4 -17.45 -11.04 1.22
N ASP A 5 -18.76 -11.20 1.03
CA ASP A 5 -19.48 -10.65 -0.13
C ASP A 5 -19.46 -9.12 -0.10
N ARG A 6 -19.60 -8.52 1.09
CA ARG A 6 -19.51 -7.06 1.26
C ARG A 6 -18.12 -6.54 0.98
N GLN A 7 -17.05 -7.19 1.44
CA GLN A 7 -15.69 -6.72 1.10
C GLN A 7 -15.44 -6.76 -0.42
N ARG A 8 -16.02 -7.73 -1.13
CA ARG A 8 -15.86 -7.85 -2.58
C ARG A 8 -16.55 -6.70 -3.35
N GLU A 9 -17.80 -6.39 -3.03
CA GLU A 9 -18.54 -5.31 -3.71
C GLU A 9 -17.86 -3.94 -3.53
N TRP A 10 -17.38 -3.66 -2.31
CA TRP A 10 -16.70 -2.41 -2.00
C TRP A 10 -15.31 -2.33 -2.64
N LYS A 11 -14.62 -3.47 -2.80
CA LYS A 11 -13.33 -3.54 -3.47
C LYS A 11 -13.41 -3.02 -4.91
N ASP A 12 -14.39 -3.48 -5.68
CA ASP A 12 -14.53 -3.10 -7.09
C ASP A 12 -14.80 -1.60 -7.24
N TYR A 13 -15.69 -1.05 -6.40
CA TYR A 13 -15.99 0.39 -6.38
C TYR A 13 -14.75 1.24 -6.04
N PHE A 14 -14.03 0.89 -4.97
CA PHE A 14 -12.87 1.68 -4.54
C PHE A 14 -11.68 1.55 -5.48
N GLN A 15 -11.44 0.36 -6.05
CA GLN A 15 -10.38 0.18 -7.03
C GLN A 15 -10.62 1.03 -8.28
N LEU A 16 -11.87 1.12 -8.75
CA LEU A 16 -12.19 1.96 -9.91
C LEU A 16 -11.96 3.45 -9.60
N ALA A 17 -12.47 3.94 -8.48
CA ALA A 17 -12.34 5.35 -8.10
C ALA A 17 -10.88 5.78 -7.88
N ALA A 18 -10.09 4.96 -7.18
CA ALA A 18 -8.68 5.26 -6.89
C ALA A 18 -7.81 5.28 -8.16
N ARG A 19 -8.09 4.39 -9.13
CA ARG A 19 -7.23 4.24 -10.31
C ARG A 19 -7.36 5.37 -11.35
N LEU A 20 -8.46 6.14 -11.33
CA LEU A 20 -8.70 7.20 -12.31
C LEU A 20 -7.69 8.36 -12.21
N GLY A 21 -7.14 8.62 -11.01
CA GLY A 21 -6.20 9.73 -10.78
C GLY A 21 -4.73 9.40 -11.09
N LEU A 22 -4.36 8.12 -11.04
CA LEU A 22 -2.96 7.66 -11.12
C LEU A 22 -2.25 8.07 -12.43
N ASN A 23 -2.98 8.02 -13.55
CA ASN A 23 -2.44 8.43 -14.84
C ASN A 23 -2.12 9.93 -14.92
N ASN A 24 -2.77 10.76 -14.10
CA ASN A 24 -2.47 12.19 -14.05
C ASN A 24 -1.15 12.44 -13.31
N VAL A 25 -0.89 11.72 -12.22
CA VAL A 25 0.40 11.78 -11.49
C VAL A 25 1.55 11.48 -12.45
N ARG A 26 1.43 10.38 -13.19
CA ARG A 26 2.42 9.99 -14.19
C ARG A 26 2.64 11.06 -15.26
N ARG A 27 1.57 11.63 -15.80
CA ARG A 27 1.66 12.70 -16.82
C ARG A 27 2.34 13.95 -16.28
N VAL A 28 2.09 14.32 -15.02
CA VAL A 28 2.78 15.44 -14.38
C VAL A 28 4.27 15.14 -14.26
N ALA A 29 4.64 13.94 -13.80
CA ALA A 29 6.05 13.54 -13.70
C ALA A 29 6.77 13.53 -15.06
N GLU A 30 6.09 13.06 -16.12
CA GLU A 30 6.63 13.05 -17.49
C GLU A 30 6.77 14.47 -18.08
N LEU A 31 5.81 15.37 -17.80
CA LEU A 31 5.80 16.73 -18.31
C LEU A 31 6.69 17.69 -17.52
N GLN A 32 6.94 17.42 -16.24
CA GLN A 32 7.68 18.28 -15.31
C GLN A 32 8.72 17.47 -14.51
N PRO A 33 9.71 16.86 -15.18
CA PRO A 33 10.65 15.93 -14.53
C PRO A 33 11.59 16.59 -13.52
N ASP A 34 11.69 17.91 -13.50
CA ASP A 34 12.46 18.69 -12.53
C ASP A 34 11.67 19.02 -11.25
N LYS A 35 10.40 18.63 -11.17
CA LYS A 35 9.52 18.90 -10.03
C LYS A 35 9.29 17.65 -9.20
N HIS A 36 9.45 17.82 -7.89
CA HIS A 36 9.11 16.80 -6.91
C HIS A 36 7.59 16.66 -6.78
N ILE A 37 7.10 15.42 -6.72
CA ILE A 37 5.69 15.11 -6.50
C ILE A 37 5.56 14.37 -5.18
N LEU A 38 4.68 14.86 -4.30
CA LEU A 38 4.44 14.27 -2.99
C LEU A 38 2.94 13.97 -2.85
N PHE A 39 2.61 12.74 -2.46
CA PHE A 39 1.27 12.43 -1.98
C PHE A 39 1.15 12.90 -0.52
N THR A 40 0.29 13.88 -0.27
CA THR A 40 0.27 14.63 0.99
C THR A 40 -0.79 14.18 1.98
N GLU A 41 -1.88 13.57 1.53
CA GLU A 41 -2.94 13.08 2.41
C GLU A 41 -3.80 12.01 1.76
N GLY A 42 -4.22 11.03 2.55
CA GLY A 42 -5.19 10.02 2.17
C GLY A 42 -5.78 9.36 3.40
N CYS A 43 -7.06 8.99 3.32
CA CYS A 43 -7.70 8.18 4.35
C CYS A 43 -8.85 7.36 3.76
N GLN A 44 -9.41 6.48 4.59
CA GLN A 44 -10.66 5.82 4.31
C GLN A 44 -11.76 6.43 5.20
N GLU A 45 -12.66 7.18 4.59
CA GLU A 45 -13.87 7.67 5.24
C GLU A 45 -14.78 6.50 5.62
N LEU A 46 -15.48 6.62 6.76
CA LEU A 46 -16.40 5.59 7.24
C LEU A 46 -17.76 5.64 6.54
N GLY A 47 -18.16 6.78 5.98
CA GLY A 47 -19.44 6.93 5.28
C GLY A 47 -20.66 6.57 6.14
N GLY A 48 -20.59 6.80 7.45
CA GLY A 48 -21.63 6.46 8.42
C GLY A 48 -21.64 4.99 8.87
N ILE A 49 -20.74 4.14 8.36
CA ILE A 49 -20.58 2.77 8.85
C ILE A 49 -19.83 2.82 10.19
N PRO A 50 -20.33 2.18 11.25
CA PRO A 50 -19.63 2.13 12.53
C PRO A 50 -18.24 1.49 12.40
N LEU A 51 -17.22 2.11 13.00
CA LEU A 51 -15.83 1.68 12.85
C LEU A 51 -15.64 0.21 13.23
N GLU A 52 -16.27 -0.26 14.30
CA GLU A 52 -16.21 -1.65 14.77
C GLU A 52 -16.68 -2.68 13.73
N THR A 53 -17.50 -2.26 12.76
CA THR A 53 -17.95 -3.13 11.66
C THR A 53 -16.85 -3.37 10.63
N VAL A 54 -15.97 -2.38 10.44
CA VAL A 54 -15.01 -2.31 9.33
C VAL A 54 -13.55 -2.28 9.75
N ARG A 55 -13.27 -2.08 11.04
CA ARG A 55 -11.91 -1.92 11.61
C ARG A 55 -10.96 -3.04 11.19
N ASP A 56 -11.46 -4.26 11.17
CA ASP A 56 -10.69 -5.47 10.93
C ASP A 56 -10.76 -5.91 9.45
N TRP A 57 -11.24 -5.03 8.55
CA TRP A 57 -11.29 -5.32 7.12
C TRP A 57 -9.90 -5.22 6.49
N TRP A 58 -9.41 -6.36 6.02
CA TRP A 58 -8.14 -6.43 5.31
C TRP A 58 -8.13 -5.61 4.00
N LEU A 59 -9.30 -5.42 3.38
CA LEU A 59 -9.47 -4.62 2.17
C LEU A 59 -8.86 -3.21 2.30
N TYR A 60 -8.91 -2.58 3.48
CA TYR A 60 -8.31 -1.27 3.68
C TYR A 60 -6.78 -1.32 3.62
N GLY A 61 -6.15 -2.38 4.15
CA GLY A 61 -4.72 -2.62 3.98
C GLY A 61 -4.35 -2.82 2.50
N GLU A 62 -5.11 -3.65 1.77
CA GLU A 62 -4.89 -3.84 0.33
C GLU A 62 -5.04 -2.54 -0.46
N ARG A 63 -6.01 -1.69 -0.10
CA ARG A 63 -6.22 -0.37 -0.73
C ARG A 63 -5.03 0.55 -0.48
N TYR A 64 -4.54 0.65 0.75
CA TYR A 64 -3.37 1.46 1.08
C TYR A 64 -2.14 1.00 0.29
N ALA A 65 -1.85 -0.30 0.31
CA ALA A 65 -0.72 -0.86 -0.44
C ALA A 65 -0.81 -0.59 -1.95
N MET A 66 -1.99 -0.81 -2.56
CA MET A 66 -2.22 -0.56 -3.98
C MET A 66 -1.99 0.92 -4.33
N ASN A 67 -2.49 1.86 -3.51
CA ASN A 67 -2.28 3.29 -3.77
C ASN A 67 -0.81 3.67 -3.63
N ILE A 68 -0.14 3.24 -2.56
CA ILE A 68 1.29 3.53 -2.35
C ILE A 68 2.12 3.00 -3.53
N ILE A 69 1.93 1.73 -3.93
CA ILE A 69 2.64 1.12 -5.07
C ILE A 69 2.39 1.94 -6.34
N ALA A 70 1.14 2.28 -6.61
CA ALA A 70 0.79 3.00 -7.82
C ALA A 70 1.35 4.42 -7.84
N ASP A 71 1.24 5.17 -6.74
CA ASP A 71 1.74 6.55 -6.63
C ASP A 71 3.26 6.58 -6.85
N VAL A 72 4.01 5.75 -6.14
CA VAL A 72 5.49 5.76 -6.27
C VAL A 72 5.95 5.26 -7.63
N ASN A 73 5.23 4.30 -8.24
CA ASN A 73 5.50 3.87 -9.61
C ASN A 73 5.19 4.95 -10.65
N ASN A 74 4.32 5.90 -10.33
CA ASN A 74 3.95 7.02 -11.20
C ASN A 74 4.73 8.31 -10.92
N GLY A 75 5.72 8.28 -10.02
CA GLY A 75 6.67 9.37 -9.81
C GLY A 75 6.47 10.17 -8.53
N THR A 76 5.62 9.73 -7.60
CA THR A 76 5.66 10.33 -6.26
C THR A 76 6.92 9.89 -5.51
N GLU A 77 7.46 10.80 -4.71
CA GLU A 77 8.68 10.60 -3.93
C GLU A 77 8.40 10.31 -2.45
N GLY A 78 7.13 10.42 -2.04
CA GLY A 78 6.68 10.16 -0.69
C GLY A 78 5.17 10.01 -0.62
N TRP A 79 4.72 9.44 0.50
CA TRP A 79 3.31 9.16 0.77
C TRP A 79 3.01 9.43 2.24
N ILE A 80 2.06 10.33 2.49
CA ILE A 80 1.70 10.80 3.82
C ILE A 80 0.24 10.41 4.09
N ASP A 81 0.04 9.58 5.12
CA ASP A 81 -1.29 9.25 5.63
C ASP A 81 -1.93 10.46 6.34
N TRP A 82 -3.24 10.42 6.53
CA TRP A 82 -3.95 11.51 7.19
C TRP A 82 -3.81 11.52 8.71
N ASN A 83 -4.74 10.88 9.44
CA ASN A 83 -4.69 10.84 10.89
C ASN A 83 -3.89 9.62 11.35
N LEU A 84 -2.79 9.85 12.08
CA LEU A 84 -1.99 8.75 12.64
C LEU A 84 -2.80 7.90 13.63
N ILE A 85 -3.64 8.55 14.46
CA ILE A 85 -4.42 7.92 15.52
C ILE A 85 -5.81 8.54 15.57
N LEU A 86 -6.85 7.71 15.69
CA LEU A 86 -8.23 8.14 15.98
C LEU A 86 -8.83 7.29 17.11
N ASN A 87 -9.96 7.72 17.66
CA ASN A 87 -10.68 6.96 18.68
C ASN A 87 -11.53 5.81 18.08
N GLU A 88 -12.18 5.02 18.93
CA GLU A 88 -13.05 3.89 18.56
C GLU A 88 -14.27 4.26 17.69
N HIS A 89 -14.51 5.54 17.43
CA HIS A 89 -15.56 6.05 16.54
C HIS A 89 -15.01 6.69 15.26
N GLY A 90 -13.70 6.66 15.03
CA GLY A 90 -13.06 7.27 13.87
C GLY A 90 -12.96 8.80 13.93
N GLY A 91 -12.97 9.37 15.15
CA GLY A 91 -12.88 10.80 15.40
C GLY A 91 -11.89 11.13 16.52
N PRO A 92 -12.04 12.29 17.20
CA PRO A 92 -13.13 13.26 17.04
C PRO A 92 -13.07 14.02 15.71
N ASN A 93 -14.23 14.31 15.14
CA ASN A 93 -14.37 15.22 14.00
C ASN A 93 -15.54 16.19 14.26
N HIS A 94 -15.28 17.50 14.20
CA HIS A 94 -16.25 18.54 14.58
C HIS A 94 -17.48 18.64 13.66
N VAL A 95 -17.42 18.09 12.45
CA VAL A 95 -18.54 17.99 11.50
C VAL A 95 -18.99 16.55 11.24
N GLY A 96 -18.45 15.58 12.00
CA GLY A 96 -18.82 14.17 11.89
C GLY A 96 -18.27 13.45 10.65
N ASN A 97 -17.29 14.00 9.94
CA ASN A 97 -16.63 13.30 8.83
C ASN A 97 -15.57 12.30 9.36
N ASN A 98 -16.05 11.21 9.97
CA ASN A 98 -15.20 10.22 10.63
C ASN A 98 -14.52 9.28 9.63
N CYS A 99 -13.30 8.86 9.97
CA CYS A 99 -12.43 8.02 9.14
C CYS A 99 -11.84 6.87 9.97
N ILE A 100 -11.29 5.86 9.29
CA ILE A 100 -10.37 4.92 9.94
C ILE A 100 -8.94 5.44 9.85
N ALA A 101 -8.18 5.29 10.94
CA ALA A 101 -6.74 5.53 11.00
C ALA A 101 -5.97 4.21 11.10
N PRO A 102 -4.67 4.19 10.78
CA PRO A 102 -3.78 3.05 11.02
C PRO A 102 -3.80 2.59 12.49
N ILE A 103 -3.92 3.53 13.42
CA ILE A 103 -3.96 3.25 14.84
C ILE A 103 -5.29 3.75 15.40
N ILE A 104 -5.99 2.87 16.12
CA ILE A 104 -7.18 3.23 16.87
C ILE A 104 -6.86 3.11 18.36
N TYR A 105 -7.13 4.16 19.11
CA TYR A 105 -7.08 4.11 20.56
C TYR A 105 -8.50 3.96 21.12
N ASP A 106 -8.79 2.78 21.68
CA ASP A 106 -10.07 2.53 22.35
C ASP A 106 -10.05 3.21 23.72
N THR A 107 -10.78 4.32 23.83
CA THR A 107 -10.75 5.15 25.04
C THR A 107 -11.48 4.52 26.22
N GLN A 108 -12.38 3.56 25.98
CA GLN A 108 -13.11 2.84 27.02
C GLN A 108 -12.25 1.73 27.61
N LYS A 109 -11.60 0.93 26.75
CA LYS A 109 -10.76 -0.20 27.15
C LYS A 109 -9.32 0.18 27.49
N LYS A 110 -8.89 1.38 27.07
CA LYS A 110 -7.50 1.86 27.19
C LYS A 110 -6.52 1.00 26.40
N GLU A 111 -6.92 0.61 25.19
CA GLU A 111 -6.16 -0.30 24.32
C GLU A 111 -5.76 0.39 23.01
N VAL A 112 -4.56 0.05 22.51
CA VAL A 112 -4.08 0.45 21.19
C VAL A 112 -4.36 -0.68 20.20
N ILE A 113 -5.04 -0.36 19.11
CA ILE A 113 -5.43 -1.30 18.08
C ILE A 113 -4.77 -0.89 16.77
N TYR A 114 -3.97 -1.79 16.21
CA TYR A 114 -3.36 -1.62 14.89
C TYR A 114 -4.30 -2.18 13.83
N THR A 115 -4.66 -1.36 12.85
CA THR A 115 -5.58 -1.75 11.77
C THR A 115 -4.81 -2.23 10.54
N ALA A 116 -5.51 -2.80 9.55
CA ALA A 116 -4.86 -3.28 8.32
C ALA A 116 -4.01 -2.20 7.60
N PRO A 117 -4.43 -0.91 7.50
CA PRO A 117 -3.59 0.18 7.01
C PRO A 117 -2.22 0.33 7.70
N TYR A 118 -2.13 0.12 9.02
CA TYR A 118 -0.85 0.20 9.75
C TYR A 118 0.16 -0.82 9.24
N PHE A 119 -0.29 -2.07 9.10
CA PHE A 119 0.57 -3.13 8.58
C PHE A 119 0.93 -2.87 7.13
N ALA A 120 -0.03 -2.43 6.29
CA ALA A 120 0.24 -2.07 4.90
C ALA A 120 1.31 -0.97 4.76
N ILE A 121 1.20 0.14 5.50
CA ILE A 121 2.20 1.23 5.50
C ILE A 121 3.56 0.73 6.00
N THR A 122 3.58 -0.19 6.97
CA THR A 122 4.82 -0.77 7.52
C THR A 122 5.62 -1.52 6.46
N HIS A 123 4.97 -2.20 5.51
CA HIS A 123 5.65 -2.90 4.40
C HIS A 123 6.50 -1.97 3.51
N PHE A 124 6.24 -0.66 3.54
CA PHE A 124 7.01 0.36 2.83
C PHE A 124 7.93 1.10 3.80
N SER A 125 7.36 1.80 4.78
CA SER A 125 8.08 2.73 5.67
C SER A 125 9.16 2.09 6.54
N ARG A 126 9.06 0.78 6.84
CA ARG A 126 10.07 0.04 7.59
C ARG A 126 11.21 -0.48 6.72
N PHE A 127 11.07 -0.54 5.41
CA PHE A 127 12.07 -1.18 4.56
C PHE A 127 12.69 -0.21 3.56
N ILE A 128 11.91 0.75 3.07
CA ILE A 128 12.35 1.80 2.15
C ILE A 128 12.77 3.02 2.97
N ARG A 129 14.05 3.39 2.91
CA ARG A 129 14.65 4.44 3.73
C ARG A 129 14.71 5.79 3.01
N PRO A 130 14.72 6.92 3.74
CA PRO A 130 14.93 8.22 3.12
C PRO A 130 16.19 8.24 2.24
N GLY A 131 16.08 8.73 1.02
CA GLY A 131 17.15 8.69 0.01
C GLY A 131 17.16 7.44 -0.88
N ALA A 132 16.29 6.46 -0.62
CA ALA A 132 16.10 5.33 -1.51
C ALA A 132 15.65 5.79 -2.90
N ARG A 133 16.13 5.08 -3.92
CA ARG A 133 15.81 5.35 -5.32
C ARG A 133 14.95 4.23 -5.86
N ARG A 134 13.86 4.58 -6.54
CA ARG A 134 13.02 3.58 -7.19
C ARG A 134 13.81 2.87 -8.29
N VAL A 135 13.79 1.55 -8.28
CA VAL A 135 14.38 0.70 -9.31
C VAL A 135 13.27 0.24 -10.25
N LEU A 136 13.57 0.11 -11.54
CA LEU A 136 12.61 -0.42 -12.48
C LEU A 136 12.32 -1.89 -12.15
N CYS A 137 11.05 -2.21 -11.92
CA CYS A 137 10.56 -3.57 -11.80
C CYS A 137 9.39 -3.80 -12.76
N SER A 138 9.24 -5.04 -13.21
CA SER A 138 8.14 -5.47 -14.07
C SER A 138 7.65 -6.85 -13.64
N THR A 139 6.35 -7.08 -13.76
CA THR A 139 5.74 -8.38 -13.51
C THR A 139 5.34 -9.04 -14.84
N SER A 140 5.47 -10.37 -14.94
CA SER A 140 4.86 -11.19 -15.99
C SER A 140 3.52 -11.80 -15.55
N ARG A 141 3.08 -11.46 -14.33
CA ARG A 141 1.80 -11.83 -13.74
C ARG A 141 1.03 -10.54 -13.48
N ASP A 142 0.08 -10.23 -14.35
CA ASP A 142 -0.71 -8.99 -14.28
C ASP A 142 -1.50 -8.83 -12.97
N ALA A 143 -1.73 -9.95 -12.26
CA ALA A 143 -2.42 -9.99 -10.97
C ALA A 143 -1.59 -9.48 -9.79
N LEU A 144 -0.26 -9.34 -9.94
CA LEU A 144 0.63 -8.85 -8.88
C LEU A 144 0.96 -7.38 -9.11
N GLU A 145 0.75 -6.56 -8.08
CA GLU A 145 1.23 -5.18 -8.07
C GLU A 145 2.58 -5.12 -7.35
N VAL A 146 3.56 -4.47 -7.97
CA VAL A 146 4.94 -4.50 -7.50
C VAL A 146 5.59 -3.13 -7.54
N THR A 147 6.48 -2.87 -6.58
CA THR A 147 7.42 -1.74 -6.64
C THR A 147 8.75 -2.18 -6.04
N SER A 148 9.85 -1.56 -6.47
CA SER A 148 11.16 -1.84 -5.91
C SER A 148 12.01 -0.59 -5.73
N PHE A 149 12.91 -0.64 -4.75
CA PHE A 149 13.75 0.46 -4.34
C PHE A 149 15.14 -0.04 -3.98
N ALA A 150 16.17 0.72 -4.32
CA ALA A 150 17.52 0.59 -3.78
C ALA A 150 17.69 1.61 -2.66
N ASN A 151 17.98 1.15 -1.46
CA ASN A 151 18.28 2.00 -0.32
C ASN A 151 19.69 2.61 -0.44
N PRO A 152 20.02 3.65 0.36
CA PRO A 152 21.37 4.21 0.40
C PRO A 152 22.47 3.26 0.90
N ASP A 153 22.10 2.14 1.52
CA ASP A 153 22.99 1.06 1.96
C ASP A 153 23.10 -0.07 0.92
N ASP A 154 22.67 0.19 -0.32
CA ASP A 154 22.63 -0.72 -1.46
C ASP A 154 21.67 -1.92 -1.33
N SER A 155 20.95 -2.05 -0.21
CA SER A 155 19.90 -3.08 -0.08
C SER A 155 18.75 -2.82 -1.06
N ILE A 156 18.28 -3.89 -1.71
CA ILE A 156 17.13 -3.82 -2.63
C ILE A 156 15.88 -4.30 -1.91
N VAL A 157 14.86 -3.47 -1.90
CA VAL A 157 13.54 -3.78 -1.35
C VAL A 157 12.55 -3.98 -2.49
N VAL A 158 11.82 -5.09 -2.47
CA VAL A 158 10.74 -5.38 -3.41
C VAL A 158 9.46 -5.59 -2.62
N VAL A 159 8.44 -4.77 -2.86
CA VAL A 159 7.10 -4.94 -2.29
C VAL A 159 6.20 -5.58 -3.34
N VAL A 160 5.51 -6.66 -2.95
CA VAL A 160 4.61 -7.42 -3.82
C VAL A 160 3.24 -7.52 -3.16
N LEU A 161 2.21 -7.06 -3.86
CA LEU A 161 0.82 -7.13 -3.42
C LEU A 161 0.04 -8.13 -4.30
N ASN A 162 -0.54 -9.15 -3.67
CA ASN A 162 -1.49 -10.07 -4.28
C ASN A 162 -2.89 -9.79 -3.74
N GLN A 163 -3.71 -9.09 -4.52
CA GLN A 163 -5.11 -8.80 -4.17
C GLN A 163 -6.08 -9.92 -4.60
N THR A 164 -5.59 -11.02 -5.16
CA THR A 164 -6.45 -12.12 -5.61
C THR A 164 -6.85 -13.05 -4.46
N SER A 165 -7.88 -13.85 -4.69
CA SER A 165 -8.32 -14.89 -3.75
C SER A 165 -7.50 -16.19 -3.86
N SER A 166 -6.42 -16.20 -4.62
CA SER A 166 -5.61 -17.39 -4.89
C SER A 166 -4.15 -17.15 -4.57
N GLU A 167 -3.44 -18.22 -4.19
CA GLU A 167 -1.99 -18.16 -4.09
C GLU A 167 -1.38 -17.99 -5.49
N ILE A 168 -0.33 -17.17 -5.57
CA ILE A 168 0.43 -16.95 -6.80
C ILE A 168 1.89 -17.31 -6.53
N GLU A 169 2.36 -18.35 -7.21
CA GLU A 169 3.79 -18.67 -7.27
C GLU A 169 4.46 -17.85 -8.37
N PHE A 170 5.62 -17.28 -8.05
CA PHE A 170 6.43 -16.54 -9.00
C PHE A 170 7.93 -16.70 -8.72
N GLN A 171 8.74 -16.29 -9.69
CA GLN A 171 10.19 -16.24 -9.57
C GLN A 171 10.60 -14.78 -9.51
N LEU A 172 11.16 -14.33 -8.38
CA LEU A 172 11.83 -13.05 -8.31
C LEU A 172 13.15 -13.16 -9.08
N LYS A 173 13.34 -12.30 -10.08
CA LYS A 173 14.56 -12.23 -10.88
C LYS A 173 15.19 -10.87 -10.70
N VAL A 174 16.44 -10.86 -10.27
CA VAL A 174 17.22 -9.63 -10.06
C VAL A 174 18.41 -9.67 -11.02
N ALA A 175 18.53 -8.63 -11.83
CA ALA A 175 19.63 -8.50 -12.77
C ALA A 175 20.96 -8.44 -11.99
N GLY A 176 21.96 -9.22 -12.43
CA GLY A 176 23.32 -9.05 -11.94
C GLY A 176 23.93 -7.76 -12.48
N GLU A 177 24.94 -7.24 -11.80
CA GLU A 177 25.73 -6.12 -12.29
C GLU A 177 26.83 -6.62 -13.26
N GLY A 178 26.97 -5.95 -14.41
CA GLY A 178 28.02 -6.28 -15.38
C GLY A 178 27.90 -7.69 -15.96
N THR A 179 28.83 -8.58 -15.60
CA THR A 179 28.88 -9.98 -16.04
C THR A 179 28.26 -10.95 -15.04
N GLU A 180 27.83 -10.48 -13.87
CA GLU A 180 27.24 -11.34 -12.85
C GLU A 180 25.94 -11.96 -13.36
N PRO A 181 25.71 -13.26 -13.08
CA PRO A 181 24.50 -13.92 -13.52
C PRO A 181 23.28 -13.34 -12.82
N MET A 182 22.14 -13.38 -13.52
CA MET A 182 20.85 -13.03 -12.92
C MET A 182 20.54 -13.96 -11.74
N GLN A 183 20.24 -13.36 -10.58
CA GLN A 183 19.83 -14.09 -9.40
C GLN A 183 18.33 -14.40 -9.49
N THR A 184 17.92 -15.59 -9.04
CA THR A 184 16.52 -16.02 -9.07
C THR A 184 16.11 -16.69 -7.78
N ALA A 185 14.95 -16.32 -7.24
CA ALA A 185 14.36 -16.93 -6.04
C ALA A 185 12.88 -17.27 -6.26
N GLY A 186 12.48 -18.49 -5.88
CA GLY A 186 11.08 -18.91 -5.90
C GLY A 186 10.31 -18.33 -4.72
N VAL A 187 9.18 -17.68 -4.98
CA VAL A 187 8.34 -17.04 -3.97
C VAL A 187 6.89 -17.47 -4.15
N ARG A 188 6.18 -17.66 -3.03
CA ARG A 188 4.73 -17.89 -3.01
C ARG A 188 4.05 -16.71 -2.33
N SER A 189 3.14 -16.05 -3.03
CA SER A 189 2.30 -14.98 -2.47
C SER A 189 0.93 -15.54 -2.13
N PRO A 190 0.57 -15.67 -0.84
CA PRO A 190 -0.75 -16.16 -0.44
C PRO A 190 -1.89 -15.28 -1.00
N PRO A 191 -3.15 -15.77 -0.99
CA PRO A 191 -4.32 -14.95 -1.26
C PRO A 191 -4.33 -13.69 -0.39
N SER A 192 -4.73 -12.55 -0.95
CA SER A 192 -4.89 -11.29 -0.22
C SER A 192 -3.69 -10.96 0.68
N SER A 193 -2.49 -10.97 0.09
CA SER A 193 -1.24 -10.78 0.84
C SER A 193 -0.42 -9.61 0.31
N ILE A 194 0.41 -9.07 1.19
CA ILE A 194 1.51 -8.18 0.86
C ILE A 194 2.80 -8.79 1.40
N LEU A 195 3.83 -8.83 0.57
CA LEU A 195 5.16 -9.31 0.89
C LEU A 195 6.16 -8.17 0.72
N THR A 196 7.14 -8.10 1.61
CA THR A 196 8.34 -7.27 1.41
C THR A 196 9.55 -8.18 1.40
N LEU A 197 10.24 -8.24 0.26
CA LEU A 197 11.47 -9.00 0.07
C LEU A 197 12.64 -8.01 0.17
N VAL A 198 13.60 -8.31 1.02
CA VAL A 198 14.80 -7.50 1.21
C VAL A 198 16.00 -8.33 0.75
N LEU A 199 16.80 -7.76 -0.13
CA LEU A 199 18.01 -8.36 -0.67
C LEU A 199 19.18 -7.51 -0.20
N GLU A 200 20.18 -8.18 0.37
CA GLU A 200 21.40 -7.61 0.96
C GLU A 200 22.62 -8.11 0.17
#